data_AF-K8PTC0-F1
#
_entry.id   AF-K8PTC0-F1
#
_cell.length_a   1.000
_cell.length_b   1.000
_cell.length_c   1.000
_cell.angle_alpha   90.00
_cell.angle_beta   90.00
_cell.angle_gamma   90.00
#
_symmetry.space_group_name_H-M   'P 1'
#
loop_
_entity.id
_entity.type
_entity.pdbx_description
1 polymer ?
#
loop_
_entity_poly.entity_id
_entity_poly.type
_entity_poly.pdbx_seq_one_letter_code
_entity_poly.pdbx_strand_id
1 'polypeptide(L)'
;MEHDATRVSGMTNLPMFQGFDGLMTLSRREGVDIRPTLLRVLTDLYVQTPNHTRDEERQFGELASRLIDEVDDATRAAVRARLAIYPNTPREIAWKLQLTRRTEEQSRPEETFELDPAADLEIVSEPEASSAPAIPSPIMSMQPDDAAKLIEMFLGADKIHRAQMLRGLTATPLKPSTPVDPKRAARAVATLEQAALAADTGGFVAELADSLILTSKVASQVVNEAGGEPLACALKALGMPGESYQRVLLFLNPALGASVMDVYRLARLYEVIDLRTALIMLAAWRGSALAVTRAKYRPALYDDERQRARHVPAQSRPVVQPGTQLPARDRSRG
;
A
#
# COMPACT_ATOMS: atom_id res chain seq x y z
N MET A 1 16.28 7.10 -63.81
CA MET A 1 16.75 6.19 -62.75
C MET A 1 16.51 6.95 -61.46
N GLU A 2 15.45 6.57 -60.75
CA GLU A 2 14.71 7.44 -59.85
C GLU A 2 14.79 6.81 -58.45
N HIS A 3 15.50 7.47 -57.54
CA HIS A 3 15.61 7.02 -56.15
C HIS A 3 14.93 8.01 -55.23
N ASP A 4 13.66 7.67 -54.99
CA ASP A 4 12.98 7.74 -53.70
C ASP A 4 13.88 8.05 -52.49
N ALA A 5 13.50 9.10 -51.75
CA ALA A 5 13.47 9.07 -50.29
C ALA A 5 12.56 10.21 -49.80
N THR A 6 11.24 10.01 -49.88
CA THR A 6 10.29 10.93 -49.21
C THR A 6 10.46 10.79 -47.69
N ARG A 7 11.40 11.54 -47.10
CA ARG A 7 11.50 11.68 -45.64
C ARG A 7 10.29 12.45 -45.13
N VAL A 8 9.21 11.71 -44.91
CA VAL A 8 8.14 12.10 -43.99
C VAL A 8 8.81 12.38 -42.65
N SER A 9 8.92 13.66 -42.30
CA SER A 9 9.38 14.08 -40.97
C SER A 9 8.27 13.80 -39.97
N GLY A 10 8.06 12.51 -39.68
CA GLY A 10 7.19 12.09 -38.61
C GLY A 10 7.71 12.68 -37.31
N MET A 11 6.96 13.63 -36.75
CA MET A 11 7.09 14.00 -35.35
C MET A 11 6.76 12.75 -34.55
N THR A 12 7.79 11.95 -34.22
CA THR A 12 7.69 10.80 -33.34
C THR A 12 7.41 11.31 -31.94
N ASN A 13 6.14 11.63 -31.70
CA ASN A 13 5.66 12.08 -30.42
C ASN A 13 5.91 10.96 -29.42
N LEU A 14 6.85 11.17 -28.50
CA LEU A 14 7.31 10.16 -27.56
C LEU A 14 6.14 9.68 -26.70
N PRO A 15 6.09 8.39 -26.30
CA PRO A 15 4.89 7.79 -25.69
C PRO A 15 4.42 8.51 -24.42
N MET A 16 5.30 9.20 -23.70
CA MET A 16 4.94 10.01 -22.52
C MET A 16 4.19 11.32 -22.86
N PHE A 17 4.24 11.80 -24.11
CA PHE A 17 3.67 13.07 -24.56
C PHE A 17 2.58 12.92 -25.64
N GLN A 18 2.17 11.69 -25.97
CA GLN A 18 1.06 11.45 -26.90
C GLN A 18 -0.28 11.91 -26.29
N GLY A 19 -1.07 12.65 -27.07
CA GLY A 19 -2.38 13.18 -26.69
C GLY A 19 -2.40 14.65 -26.21
N PHE A 20 -1.27 15.23 -25.83
CA PHE A 20 -1.20 16.58 -25.27
C PHE A 20 -1.57 17.70 -26.27
N ASP A 21 -1.17 17.59 -27.54
CA ASP A 21 -1.62 18.54 -28.58
C ASP A 21 -3.13 18.52 -28.79
N GLY A 22 -3.76 17.34 -28.69
CA GLY A 22 -5.21 17.19 -28.75
C GLY A 22 -5.91 17.97 -27.64
N LEU A 23 -5.45 17.81 -26.40
CA LEU A 23 -5.94 18.56 -25.23
C LEU A 23 -5.78 20.08 -25.41
N MET A 24 -4.66 20.55 -25.95
CA MET A 24 -4.45 21.97 -26.25
C MET A 24 -5.43 22.53 -27.29
N THR A 25 -5.85 21.74 -28.28
CA THR A 25 -6.88 22.18 -29.24
C THR A 25 -8.29 22.17 -28.65
N LEU A 26 -8.59 21.24 -27.73
CA LEU A 26 -9.89 21.15 -27.06
C LEU A 26 -10.12 22.32 -26.09
N SER A 27 -9.09 22.72 -25.33
CA SER A 27 -9.15 23.84 -24.37
C SER A 27 -9.77 25.12 -24.95
N ARG A 28 -9.46 25.44 -26.21
CA ARG A 28 -9.90 26.68 -26.87
C ARG A 28 -11.39 26.70 -27.20
N ARG A 29 -12.12 25.58 -27.07
CA ARG A 29 -13.55 25.47 -27.40
C ARG A 29 -14.49 25.50 -26.20
N GLU A 30 -14.04 25.09 -25.01
CA GLU A 30 -14.93 24.88 -23.85
C GLU A 30 -14.87 26.01 -22.80
N GLY A 31 -14.04 27.05 -23.02
CA GLY A 31 -13.96 28.22 -22.14
C GLY A 31 -13.27 27.97 -20.78
N VAL A 32 -12.86 26.73 -20.51
CA VAL A 32 -12.04 26.36 -19.35
C VAL A 32 -10.57 26.42 -19.72
N ASP A 33 -9.82 27.27 -19.03
CA ASP A 33 -8.38 27.37 -19.23
C ASP A 33 -7.65 26.21 -18.52
N ILE A 34 -7.34 25.16 -19.29
CA ILE A 34 -6.57 24.02 -18.80
C ILE A 34 -5.05 24.19 -18.98
N ARG A 35 -4.57 25.30 -19.54
CA ARG A 35 -3.13 25.56 -19.72
C ARG A 35 -2.36 25.58 -18.39
N PRO A 36 -2.90 26.16 -17.29
CA PRO A 36 -2.26 26.08 -15.97
C PRO A 36 -2.14 24.65 -15.41
N THR A 37 -3.07 23.78 -15.77
CA THR A 37 -3.08 22.37 -15.38
C THR A 37 -2.09 21.58 -16.24
N LEU A 38 -2.12 21.77 -17.55
CA LEU A 38 -1.22 21.14 -18.52
C LEU A 38 0.25 21.45 -18.22
N LEU A 39 0.61 22.71 -17.93
CA LEU A 39 1.98 23.07 -17.61
C LEU A 39 2.47 22.38 -16.32
N ARG A 40 1.63 22.32 -15.28
CA ARG A 40 1.96 21.61 -14.03
C ARG A 40 2.17 20.11 -14.27
N VAL A 41 1.26 19.46 -15.01
CA VAL A 41 1.35 18.03 -15.35
C VAL A 41 2.59 17.73 -16.18
N LEU A 42 2.84 18.51 -17.23
CA LEU A 42 4.00 18.37 -18.11
C LEU A 42 5.32 18.53 -17.32
N THR A 43 5.38 19.50 -16.40
CA THR A 43 6.52 19.72 -15.50
C THR A 43 6.74 18.54 -14.56
N ASP A 44 5.67 17.99 -13.98
CA ASP A 44 5.80 16.89 -13.03
C ASP A 44 6.20 15.57 -13.70
N LEU A 45 5.66 15.29 -14.90
CA LEU A 45 6.06 14.13 -15.71
C LEU A 45 7.54 14.17 -16.09
N TYR A 46 8.06 15.36 -16.40
CA TYR A 46 9.50 15.57 -16.63
C TYR A 46 10.29 15.27 -15.35
N VAL A 47 9.99 15.97 -14.25
CA VAL A 47 10.71 15.83 -12.96
C VAL A 47 10.65 14.41 -12.36
N GLN A 48 9.61 13.63 -12.65
CA GLN A 48 9.50 12.22 -12.19
C GLN A 48 10.53 11.28 -12.82
N THR A 49 11.14 11.63 -13.95
CA THR A 49 12.15 10.80 -14.62
C THR A 49 13.54 11.42 -14.43
N PRO A 50 14.54 10.70 -13.88
CA PRO A 50 15.84 11.32 -13.59
C PRO A 50 16.71 11.51 -14.84
N ASN A 51 16.53 10.69 -15.88
CA ASN A 51 17.30 10.70 -17.12
C ASN A 51 16.36 10.87 -18.32
N HIS A 52 16.59 11.91 -19.13
CA HIS A 52 15.88 12.15 -20.39
C HIS A 52 16.80 11.99 -21.59
N THR A 53 16.24 11.58 -22.71
CA THR A 53 16.88 11.75 -24.02
C THR A 53 16.90 13.22 -24.43
N ARG A 54 17.82 13.60 -25.32
CA ARG A 54 17.94 14.99 -25.81
C ARG A 54 16.68 15.47 -26.55
N ASP A 55 15.91 14.56 -27.13
CA ASP A 55 14.70 14.92 -27.87
C ASP A 55 13.49 15.09 -26.94
N GLU A 56 13.41 14.32 -25.84
CA GLU A 56 12.46 14.57 -24.74
C GLU A 56 12.73 15.91 -24.04
N GLU A 57 14.00 16.23 -23.76
CA GLU A 57 14.39 17.51 -23.15
C GLU A 57 13.97 18.71 -24.02
N ARG A 58 14.19 18.62 -25.34
CA ARG A 58 13.74 19.64 -26.32
C ARG A 58 12.22 19.72 -26.41
N GLN A 59 11.53 18.59 -26.53
CA GLN A 59 10.07 18.56 -26.66
C GLN A 59 9.39 19.15 -25.39
N PHE A 60 9.89 18.79 -24.21
CA PHE A 60 9.47 19.40 -22.95
C PHE A 60 9.76 20.91 -22.93
N GLY A 61 10.98 21.31 -23.31
CA GLY A 61 11.39 22.72 -23.39
C GLY A 61 10.47 23.56 -24.27
N GLU A 62 10.20 23.13 -25.51
CA GLU A 62 9.32 23.84 -26.43
C GLU A 62 7.88 23.98 -25.90
N LEU A 63 7.30 22.89 -25.39
CA LEU A 63 5.91 22.87 -24.91
C LEU A 63 5.75 23.67 -23.61
N ALA A 64 6.64 23.47 -22.64
CA ALA A 64 6.64 24.24 -21.39
C ALA A 64 6.88 25.73 -21.65
N SER A 65 7.81 26.07 -22.56
CA SER A 65 8.13 27.46 -22.91
C SER A 65 6.92 28.21 -23.49
N ARG A 66 6.11 27.57 -24.35
CA ARG A 66 4.87 28.16 -24.89
C ARG A 66 3.80 28.32 -23.80
N LEU A 67 3.64 27.33 -22.93
CA LEU A 67 2.65 27.36 -21.86
C LEU A 67 2.99 28.38 -20.75
N ILE A 68 4.27 28.56 -20.40
CA ILE A 68 4.73 29.52 -19.38
C ILE A 68 4.31 30.96 -19.72
N ASP A 69 4.33 31.33 -21.01
CA ASP A 69 3.96 32.66 -21.47
C ASP A 69 2.43 32.91 -21.42
N GLU A 70 1.63 31.84 -21.37
CA GLU A 70 0.16 31.88 -21.43
C GLU A 70 -0.54 31.72 -20.06
N VAL A 71 0.20 31.48 -18.97
CA VAL A 71 -0.37 31.20 -17.63
C VAL A 71 -0.07 32.28 -16.57
N ASP A 72 -0.86 32.27 -15.50
CA ASP A 72 -0.78 33.20 -14.37
C ASP A 72 0.49 33.04 -13.51
N ASP A 73 0.82 34.09 -12.73
CA ASP A 73 2.01 34.13 -11.89
C ASP A 73 2.02 33.05 -10.79
N ALA A 74 0.87 32.66 -10.23
CA ALA A 74 0.80 31.63 -9.19
C ALA A 74 1.10 30.23 -9.77
N THR A 75 0.71 29.98 -11.01
CA THR A 75 1.12 28.79 -11.77
C THR A 75 2.61 28.81 -12.09
N ARG A 76 3.16 29.93 -12.57
CA ARG A 76 4.61 30.07 -12.81
C ARG A 76 5.42 29.87 -11.53
N ALA A 77 4.95 30.37 -10.39
CA ALA A 77 5.60 30.16 -9.09
C ALA A 77 5.61 28.68 -8.65
N ALA A 78 4.51 27.95 -8.84
CA ALA A 78 4.45 26.52 -8.52
C ALA A 78 5.41 25.68 -9.39
N VAL A 79 5.44 25.95 -10.70
CA VAL A 79 6.35 25.30 -11.66
C VAL A 79 7.82 25.64 -11.34
N ARG A 80 8.11 26.91 -11.03
CA ARG A 80 9.43 27.37 -10.58
C ARG A 80 9.88 26.63 -9.32
N ALA A 81 9.02 26.49 -8.31
CA ALA A 81 9.36 25.78 -7.07
C ALA A 81 9.69 24.30 -7.31
N ARG A 82 8.99 23.65 -8.26
CA ARG A 82 9.24 22.25 -8.63
C ARG A 82 10.57 22.07 -9.36
N LEU A 83 10.85 22.93 -10.34
CA LEU A 83 12.09 22.87 -11.15
C LEU A 83 13.34 23.38 -10.43
N ALA A 84 13.20 24.28 -9.43
CA ALA A 84 14.33 24.75 -8.62
C ALA A 84 15.08 23.63 -7.87
N ILE A 85 14.41 22.50 -7.62
CA ILE A 85 14.94 21.34 -6.90
C ILE A 85 15.43 20.25 -7.87
N TYR A 86 15.08 20.32 -9.16
CA TYR A 86 15.41 19.30 -10.16
C TYR A 86 16.70 19.66 -10.92
N PRO A 87 17.77 18.82 -10.84
CA PRO A 87 19.09 19.17 -11.37
C PRO A 87 19.15 19.26 -12.89
N ASN A 88 18.32 18.51 -13.62
CA ASN A 88 18.33 18.43 -15.08
C ASN A 88 17.29 19.36 -15.74
N THR A 89 17.07 20.53 -15.14
CA THR A 89 16.11 21.54 -15.67
C THR A 89 16.66 22.20 -16.96
N PRO A 90 15.90 22.22 -18.08
CA PRO A 90 16.39 22.81 -19.33
C PRO A 90 16.69 24.31 -19.19
N ARG A 91 17.78 24.75 -19.82
CA ARG A 91 18.31 26.12 -19.68
C ARG A 91 17.31 27.21 -20.09
N GLU A 92 16.51 26.95 -21.12
CA GLU A 92 15.49 27.87 -21.65
C GLU A 92 14.38 28.12 -20.62
N ILE A 93 13.91 27.05 -19.94
CA ILE A 93 12.92 27.13 -18.87
C ILE A 93 13.49 27.79 -17.62
N ALA A 94 14.75 27.48 -17.29
CA ALA A 94 15.44 28.12 -16.17
C ALA A 94 15.59 29.64 -16.36
N TRP A 95 15.90 30.10 -17.57
CA TRP A 95 15.92 31.54 -17.90
C TRP A 95 14.52 32.16 -17.86
N LYS A 96 13.51 31.55 -18.49
CA LYS A 96 12.13 32.07 -18.50
C LYS A 96 11.52 32.19 -17.10
N LEU A 97 11.73 31.20 -16.24
CA LEU A 97 11.25 31.22 -14.85
C LEU A 97 12.18 31.98 -13.89
N GLN A 98 13.25 32.61 -14.42
CA GLN A 98 14.27 33.34 -13.65
C GLN A 98 14.83 32.53 -12.47
N LEU A 99 15.07 31.23 -12.67
CA LEU A 99 15.59 30.33 -11.64
C LEU A 99 17.01 30.73 -11.25
N THR A 100 17.13 31.52 -10.18
CA THR A 100 18.40 31.74 -9.49
C THR A 100 18.90 30.38 -9.01
N ARG A 101 19.89 29.83 -9.71
CA ARG A 101 20.55 28.59 -9.30
C ARG A 101 21.09 28.81 -7.89
N ARG A 102 20.55 28.10 -6.91
CA ARG A 102 21.04 28.15 -5.53
C ARG A 102 22.34 27.35 -5.43
N THR A 103 23.40 27.87 -6.05
CA THR A 103 24.77 27.51 -5.74
C THR A 103 25.14 28.26 -4.47
N GLU A 104 24.76 27.67 -3.35
CA GLU A 104 25.43 27.84 -2.06
C GLU A 104 26.07 26.45 -1.83
N GLU A 105 27.39 26.25 -1.89
CA GLU A 105 28.46 27.18 -1.48
C GLU A 105 28.18 27.78 -0.10
N GLN A 106 27.95 26.86 0.86
CA GLN A 106 28.27 27.12 2.26
C GLN A 106 29.42 26.22 2.69
N SER A 107 30.61 26.81 2.54
CA SER A 107 31.88 26.33 3.03
C SER A 107 31.83 25.95 4.51
N ARG A 108 32.28 24.74 4.84
CA ARG A 108 33.01 24.46 6.08
C ARG A 108 33.99 23.30 5.83
N PRO A 109 35.07 23.20 6.62
CA PRO A 109 36.39 23.35 6.03
C PRO A 109 37.00 22.02 5.63
N GLU A 110 38.05 22.10 4.81
CA GLU A 110 39.00 21.01 4.63
C GLU A 110 39.64 20.66 5.98
N GLU A 111 39.27 19.51 6.56
CA GLU A 111 40.19 18.78 7.43
C GLU A 111 40.93 17.78 6.54
N THR A 112 42.17 18.13 6.23
CA THR A 112 43.15 17.28 5.54
C THR A 112 43.31 15.95 6.27
N PHE A 113 42.88 14.86 5.64
CA PHE A 113 43.48 13.55 5.82
C PHE A 113 44.13 13.14 4.50
N GLU A 114 45.45 13.30 4.44
CA GLU A 114 46.27 12.70 3.41
C GLU A 114 46.12 11.17 3.50
N LEU A 115 45.71 10.52 2.41
CA LEU A 115 45.78 9.08 2.26
C LEU A 115 46.56 8.73 0.99
N ASP A 116 47.75 8.22 1.26
CA ASP A 116 48.82 7.73 0.41
C ASP A 116 48.34 6.94 -0.83
N PRO A 117 48.77 7.27 -2.06
CA PRO A 117 48.31 6.62 -3.28
C PRO A 117 49.11 5.34 -3.62
N ALA A 118 49.24 4.40 -2.67
CA ALA A 118 49.86 3.08 -2.92
C ALA A 118 49.52 2.00 -1.85
N ALA A 119 48.37 1.34 -1.96
CA ALA A 119 48.14 0.03 -1.32
C ALA A 119 47.07 -0.81 -2.04
N ASP A 120 47.52 -1.91 -2.64
CA ASP A 120 46.85 -3.18 -2.91
C ASP A 120 45.35 -3.22 -3.30
N LEU A 121 45.13 -3.45 -4.59
CA LEU A 121 43.90 -4.03 -5.13
C LEU A 121 43.79 -5.53 -4.76
N GLU A 122 43.39 -5.84 -3.53
CA GLU A 122 42.85 -7.18 -3.24
C GLU A 122 41.44 -7.31 -3.82
N ILE A 123 41.34 -8.06 -4.93
CA ILE A 123 40.07 -8.50 -5.50
C ILE A 123 39.47 -9.55 -4.54
N VAL A 124 38.67 -9.10 -3.58
CA VAL A 124 37.81 -9.99 -2.79
C VAL A 124 36.66 -10.43 -3.70
N SER A 125 36.84 -11.61 -4.30
CA SER A 125 35.81 -12.29 -5.10
C SER A 125 34.49 -12.35 -4.35
N GLU A 126 33.40 -12.12 -5.09
CA GLU A 126 32.03 -12.35 -4.60
C GLU A 126 31.94 -13.79 -4.04
N PRO A 127 31.42 -14.00 -2.82
CA PRO A 127 31.08 -15.35 -2.39
C PRO A 127 29.91 -15.82 -3.24
N GLU A 128 30.16 -16.80 -4.11
CA GLU A 128 29.11 -17.49 -4.88
C GLU A 128 27.92 -17.79 -3.96
N ALA A 129 26.74 -17.30 -4.34
CA ALA A 129 25.52 -17.52 -3.58
C ALA A 129 25.20 -19.01 -3.57
N SER A 130 25.65 -19.70 -2.53
CA SER A 130 25.42 -21.13 -2.33
C SER A 130 23.92 -21.41 -2.39
N SER A 131 23.49 -22.03 -3.48
CA SER A 131 22.12 -22.42 -3.74
C SER A 131 21.72 -23.65 -2.94
N ALA A 132 21.84 -23.54 -1.61
CA ALA A 132 21.22 -24.47 -0.70
C ALA A 132 19.69 -24.48 -0.95
N PRO A 133 19.05 -25.66 -1.02
CA PRO A 133 17.61 -25.72 -1.22
C PRO A 133 16.91 -25.06 -0.02
N ALA A 134 16.25 -23.94 -0.28
CA ALA A 134 15.52 -23.20 0.75
C ALA A 134 14.45 -24.10 1.36
N ILE A 135 14.64 -24.49 2.62
CA ILE A 135 13.63 -25.22 3.39
C ILE A 135 12.38 -24.34 3.45
N PRO A 136 11.21 -24.80 2.96
CA PRO A 136 10.03 -23.95 2.89
C PRO A 136 9.62 -23.50 4.29
N SER A 137 9.70 -22.20 4.55
CA SER A 137 9.27 -21.64 5.83
C SER A 137 7.79 -21.96 6.07
N PRO A 138 7.41 -22.37 7.29
CA PRO A 138 6.05 -22.84 7.55
C PRO A 138 5.03 -21.72 7.32
N ILE A 139 4.11 -21.93 6.37
CA ILE A 139 3.04 -20.98 6.07
C ILE A 139 2.02 -21.00 7.21
N MET A 140 1.92 -19.90 7.95
CA MET A 140 1.11 -19.78 9.16
C MET A 140 -0.30 -19.26 8.86
N SER A 141 -1.33 -19.94 9.37
CA SER A 141 -2.69 -19.39 9.38
C SER A 141 -2.84 -18.30 10.44
N MET A 142 -3.32 -17.14 10.03
CA MET A 142 -3.58 -15.99 10.91
C MET A 142 -4.65 -16.33 11.96
N GLN A 143 -4.40 -16.03 13.24
CA GLN A 143 -5.42 -16.18 14.29
C GLN A 143 -6.46 -15.06 14.19
N PRO A 144 -7.74 -15.30 14.55
CA PRO A 144 -8.80 -14.29 14.47
C PRO A 144 -8.48 -12.99 15.22
N ASP A 145 -7.87 -13.08 16.41
CA ASP A 145 -7.57 -11.90 17.23
C ASP A 145 -6.42 -11.06 16.64
N ASP A 146 -5.43 -11.71 16.03
CA ASP A 146 -4.34 -11.02 15.33
C ASP A 146 -4.82 -10.43 14.00
N ALA A 147 -5.76 -11.10 13.33
CA ALA A 147 -6.47 -10.56 12.18
C ALA A 147 -7.28 -9.29 12.54
N ALA A 148 -7.94 -9.28 13.70
CA ALA A 148 -8.63 -8.09 14.21
C ALA A 148 -7.66 -6.93 14.47
N LYS A 149 -6.53 -7.18 15.17
CA LYS A 149 -5.48 -6.17 15.40
C LYS A 149 -4.87 -5.64 14.10
N LEU A 150 -4.62 -6.51 13.11
CA LEU A 150 -4.08 -6.10 11.81
C LEU A 150 -5.05 -5.14 11.10
N ILE A 151 -6.34 -5.46 11.07
CA ILE A 151 -7.35 -4.56 10.49
C ILE A 151 -7.47 -3.26 11.29
N GLU A 152 -7.41 -3.29 12.62
CA GLU A 152 -7.41 -2.10 13.47
C GLU A 152 -6.20 -1.19 13.17
N MET A 153 -4.98 -1.73 13.16
CA MET A 153 -3.76 -0.99 12.82
C MET A 153 -3.81 -0.43 11.39
N PHE A 154 -4.26 -1.22 10.42
CA PHE A 154 -4.35 -0.80 9.02
C PHE A 154 -5.34 0.35 8.84
N LEU A 155 -6.51 0.28 9.47
CA LEU A 155 -7.52 1.33 9.38
C LEU A 155 -7.16 2.57 10.22
N GLY A 156 -6.46 2.42 11.34
CA GLY A 156 -5.95 3.54 12.14
C GLY A 156 -4.72 4.24 11.55
N ALA A 157 -4.01 3.60 10.62
CA ALA A 157 -2.83 4.16 9.95
C ALA A 157 -3.18 5.18 8.86
N ASP A 158 -2.27 6.13 8.63
CA ASP A 158 -2.35 7.06 7.48
C ASP A 158 -1.97 6.39 6.14
N LYS A 159 -2.14 7.15 5.05
CA LYS A 159 -1.89 6.71 3.66
C LYS A 159 -0.45 6.19 3.43
N ILE A 160 0.55 6.72 4.12
CA ILE A 160 1.97 6.33 3.99
C ILE A 160 2.21 5.03 4.77
N HIS A 161 1.75 4.98 6.01
CA HIS A 161 1.88 3.81 6.87
C HIS A 161 1.10 2.61 6.32
N ARG A 162 -0.11 2.80 5.77
CA ARG A 162 -0.86 1.77 5.04
C ARG A 162 -0.06 1.19 3.87
N ALA A 163 0.56 2.04 3.05
CA ALA A 163 1.39 1.60 1.93
C ALA A 163 2.65 0.83 2.40
N GLN A 164 3.24 1.20 3.54
CA GLN A 164 4.33 0.45 4.16
C GLN A 164 3.86 -0.93 4.67
N MET A 165 2.72 -0.99 5.36
CA MET A 165 2.13 -2.26 5.82
C MET A 165 1.88 -3.22 4.64
N LEU A 166 1.25 -2.75 3.56
CA LEU A 166 0.98 -3.57 2.38
C LEU A 166 2.26 -4.11 1.72
N ARG A 167 3.33 -3.31 1.65
CA ARG A 167 4.65 -3.80 1.19
C ARG A 167 5.25 -4.84 2.13
N GLY A 168 5.13 -4.64 3.45
CA GLY A 168 5.63 -5.58 4.45
C GLY A 168 4.93 -6.94 4.40
N LEU A 169 3.61 -6.95 4.17
CA LEU A 169 2.81 -8.19 4.09
C LEU A 169 3.31 -9.16 3.01
N THR A 170 3.85 -8.67 1.89
CA THR A 170 4.37 -9.49 0.80
C THR A 170 5.47 -10.47 1.26
N ALA A 171 6.29 -10.07 2.25
CA ALA A 171 7.38 -10.89 2.80
C ALA A 171 6.96 -11.78 3.98
N THR A 172 5.73 -11.65 4.50
CA THR A 172 5.31 -12.40 5.69
C THR A 172 5.06 -13.89 5.38
N PRO A 173 5.22 -14.80 6.36
CA PRO A 173 4.86 -16.22 6.22
C PRO A 173 3.34 -16.47 6.38
N LEU A 174 2.50 -15.43 6.27
CA LEU A 174 1.04 -15.57 6.43
C LEU A 174 0.40 -16.32 5.26
N LYS A 175 -0.57 -17.18 5.58
CA LYS A 175 -1.40 -17.87 4.59
C LYS A 175 -2.40 -16.89 3.94
N PRO A 176 -2.34 -16.65 2.62
CA PRO A 176 -3.36 -15.88 1.91
C PRO A 176 -4.71 -16.62 1.91
N SER A 177 -5.81 -15.88 1.71
CA SER A 177 -7.10 -16.51 1.41
C SER A 177 -7.08 -17.24 0.06
N THR A 178 -7.93 -18.24 -0.09
CA THR A 178 -8.17 -18.86 -1.41
C THR A 178 -8.74 -17.80 -2.37
N PRO A 179 -8.20 -17.66 -3.59
CA PRO A 179 -8.78 -16.79 -4.62
C PRO A 179 -10.24 -17.13 -4.92
N VAL A 180 -10.99 -16.14 -5.40
CA VAL A 180 -12.34 -16.36 -5.94
C VAL A 180 -12.22 -17.09 -7.28
N ASP A 181 -13.17 -18.00 -7.58
CA ASP A 181 -13.23 -18.65 -8.90
C ASP A 181 -13.27 -17.60 -10.03
N PRO A 182 -12.46 -17.72 -11.10
CA PRO A 182 -12.37 -16.70 -12.15
C PRO A 182 -13.70 -16.35 -12.83
N LYS A 183 -14.64 -17.31 -12.98
CA LYS A 183 -15.94 -17.04 -13.60
C LYS A 183 -16.87 -16.29 -12.64
N ARG A 184 -16.81 -16.57 -11.34
CA ARG A 184 -17.52 -15.79 -10.32
C ARG A 184 -16.92 -14.39 -10.18
N ALA A 185 -15.58 -14.30 -10.16
CA ALA A 185 -14.86 -13.03 -10.09
C ALA A 185 -15.21 -12.11 -11.27
N ALA A 186 -15.16 -12.60 -12.51
CA ALA A 186 -15.49 -11.80 -13.70
C ALA A 186 -16.94 -11.27 -13.67
N ARG A 187 -17.90 -12.06 -13.16
CA ARG A 187 -19.30 -11.61 -12.97
C ARG A 187 -19.39 -10.52 -11.91
N ALA A 188 -18.77 -10.73 -10.74
CA ALA A 188 -18.76 -9.75 -9.66
C ALA A 188 -18.10 -8.42 -10.09
N VAL A 189 -16.99 -8.48 -10.83
CA VAL A 189 -16.35 -7.28 -11.40
C VAL A 189 -17.29 -6.48 -12.29
N ALA A 190 -18.04 -7.15 -13.18
CA ALA A 190 -19.01 -6.48 -14.05
C ALA A 190 -20.17 -5.84 -13.25
N THR A 191 -20.72 -6.55 -12.25
CA THR A 191 -21.77 -6.02 -11.37
C THR A 191 -21.28 -4.83 -10.55
N LEU A 192 -20.05 -4.89 -10.01
CA LEU A 192 -19.44 -3.81 -9.24
C LEU A 192 -19.16 -2.57 -10.10
N GLU A 193 -18.69 -2.74 -11.34
CA GLU A 193 -18.47 -1.63 -12.28
C GLU A 193 -19.80 -0.96 -12.67
N GLN A 194 -20.86 -1.75 -12.90
CA GLN A 194 -22.21 -1.23 -13.14
C GLN A 194 -22.78 -0.48 -11.92
N ALA A 195 -22.65 -1.03 -10.71
CA ALA A 195 -23.10 -0.39 -9.48
C ALA A 195 -22.36 0.93 -9.22
N ALA A 196 -21.05 0.99 -9.47
CA ALA A 196 -20.27 2.23 -9.37
C ALA A 196 -20.73 3.28 -10.39
N LEU A 197 -20.92 2.91 -11.67
CA LEU A 197 -21.42 3.82 -12.71
C LEU A 197 -22.84 4.36 -12.42
N ALA A 198 -23.68 3.57 -11.75
CA ALA A 198 -25.01 3.97 -11.30
C ALA A 198 -25.00 4.77 -9.97
N ALA A 199 -23.83 4.99 -9.36
CA ALA A 199 -23.65 5.51 -8.00
C ALA A 199 -24.43 4.73 -6.91
N ASP A 200 -24.72 3.44 -7.15
CA ASP A 200 -25.37 2.54 -6.20
C ASP A 200 -24.35 1.95 -5.21
N THR A 201 -23.99 2.74 -4.21
CA THR A 201 -23.13 2.28 -3.11
C THR A 201 -23.76 1.09 -2.34
N GLY A 202 -25.08 0.97 -2.32
CA GLY A 202 -25.79 -0.11 -1.62
C GLY A 202 -25.61 -1.46 -2.30
N GLY A 203 -25.92 -1.52 -3.60
CA GLY A 203 -25.66 -2.68 -4.46
C GLY A 203 -24.17 -3.03 -4.53
N PHE A 204 -23.29 -2.03 -4.61
CA PHE A 204 -21.84 -2.24 -4.59
C PHE A 204 -21.37 -2.93 -3.30
N VAL A 205 -21.83 -2.47 -2.14
CA VAL A 205 -21.50 -3.08 -0.84
C VAL A 205 -22.05 -4.52 -0.73
N ALA A 206 -23.25 -4.79 -1.28
CA ALA A 206 -23.85 -6.11 -1.26
C ALA A 206 -23.09 -7.11 -2.14
N GLU A 207 -22.75 -6.74 -3.37
CA GLU A 207 -21.97 -7.57 -4.30
C GLU A 207 -20.54 -7.80 -3.77
N LEU A 208 -19.90 -6.77 -3.20
CA LEU A 208 -18.57 -6.92 -2.59
C LEU A 208 -18.61 -7.87 -1.38
N ALA A 209 -19.70 -7.83 -0.59
CA ALA A 209 -19.89 -8.74 0.54
C ALA A 209 -20.07 -10.20 0.10
N ASP A 210 -20.90 -10.47 -0.91
CA ASP A 210 -21.13 -11.84 -1.40
C ASP A 210 -19.87 -12.42 -2.09
N SER A 211 -19.32 -11.69 -3.06
CA SER A 211 -18.19 -12.14 -3.88
C SER A 211 -16.94 -12.43 -3.05
N LEU A 212 -16.66 -11.62 -2.02
CA LEU A 212 -15.53 -11.79 -1.11
C LEU A 212 -15.88 -12.54 0.19
N ILE A 213 -17.12 -12.99 0.40
CA ILE A 213 -17.58 -13.67 1.62
C ILE A 213 -17.21 -12.85 2.86
N LEU A 214 -17.66 -11.59 2.88
CA LEU A 214 -17.51 -10.64 3.98
C LEU A 214 -18.87 -10.39 4.64
N THR A 215 -18.87 -9.94 5.89
CA THR A 215 -20.09 -9.41 6.49
C THR A 215 -20.43 -8.05 5.87
N SER A 216 -21.72 -7.72 5.74
CA SER A 216 -22.17 -6.40 5.25
C SER A 216 -21.52 -5.23 6.00
N LYS A 217 -21.31 -5.35 7.32
CA LYS A 217 -20.58 -4.35 8.12
C LYS A 217 -19.13 -4.14 7.63
N VAL A 218 -18.40 -5.23 7.35
CA VAL A 218 -17.01 -5.16 6.89
C VAL A 218 -16.93 -4.65 5.45
N ALA A 219 -17.82 -5.11 4.56
CA ALA A 219 -17.88 -4.59 3.19
C ALA A 219 -18.21 -3.09 3.15
N SER A 220 -19.18 -2.64 3.95
CA SER A 220 -19.50 -1.22 4.12
C SER A 220 -18.32 -0.41 4.68
N GLN A 221 -17.60 -0.95 5.67
CA GLN A 221 -16.39 -0.31 6.22
C GLN A 221 -15.27 -0.20 5.18
N VAL A 222 -15.09 -1.20 4.32
CA VAL A 222 -14.08 -1.21 3.25
C VAL A 222 -14.42 -0.20 2.14
N VAL A 223 -15.69 -0.07 1.76
CA VAL A 223 -16.15 0.84 0.68
C VAL A 223 -16.16 2.30 1.13
N ASN A 224 -16.60 2.57 2.36
CA ASN A 224 -16.75 3.94 2.88
C ASN A 224 -15.48 4.50 3.53
N GLU A 225 -14.33 3.83 3.38
CA GLU A 225 -13.08 4.29 3.97
C GLU A 225 -12.43 5.39 3.12
N ALA A 226 -12.19 6.55 3.74
CA ALA A 226 -11.81 7.78 3.04
C ALA A 226 -10.41 7.78 2.38
N GLY A 227 -9.52 6.86 2.77
CA GLY A 227 -8.22 6.65 2.14
C GLY A 227 -8.27 5.74 0.91
N GLY A 228 -9.28 4.88 0.79
CA GLY A 228 -9.51 4.02 -0.38
C GLY A 228 -8.56 2.83 -0.55
N GLU A 229 -7.50 2.70 0.25
CA GLU A 229 -6.61 1.52 0.22
C GLU A 229 -7.30 0.20 0.60
N PRO A 230 -8.26 0.16 1.56
CA PRO A 230 -9.04 -1.04 1.82
C PRO A 230 -9.80 -1.51 0.58
N LEU A 231 -10.44 -0.58 -0.14
CA LEU A 231 -11.17 -0.86 -1.38
C LEU A 231 -10.21 -1.34 -2.49
N ALA A 232 -9.03 -0.73 -2.61
CA ALA A 232 -7.97 -1.19 -3.51
C ALA A 232 -7.61 -2.67 -3.27
N CYS A 233 -7.32 -3.02 -2.01
CA CYS A 233 -6.99 -4.40 -1.63
C CYS A 233 -8.16 -5.38 -1.87
N ALA A 234 -9.39 -4.99 -1.58
CA ALA A 234 -10.56 -5.84 -1.80
C ALA A 234 -10.80 -6.13 -3.29
N LEU A 235 -10.74 -5.11 -4.15
CA LEU A 235 -10.93 -5.25 -5.59
C LEU A 235 -9.74 -5.96 -6.27
N LYS A 236 -8.53 -5.79 -5.76
CA LYS A 236 -7.35 -6.55 -6.19
C LYS A 236 -7.47 -8.03 -5.83
N ALA A 237 -8.03 -8.37 -4.67
CA ALA A 237 -8.29 -9.76 -4.26
C ALA A 237 -9.36 -10.45 -5.14
N LEU A 238 -10.26 -9.67 -5.75
CA LEU A 238 -11.22 -10.13 -6.76
C LEU A 238 -10.60 -10.24 -8.17
N GLY A 239 -9.39 -9.72 -8.38
CA GLY A 239 -8.73 -9.71 -9.70
C GLY A 239 -9.31 -8.67 -10.68
N MET A 240 -9.89 -7.58 -10.18
CA MET A 240 -10.45 -6.52 -11.03
C MET A 240 -9.36 -5.87 -11.90
N PRO A 241 -9.59 -5.63 -13.21
CA PRO A 241 -8.65 -4.90 -14.07
C PRO A 241 -8.41 -3.45 -13.59
N GLY A 242 -7.22 -2.92 -13.84
CA GLY A 242 -6.84 -1.57 -13.40
C GLY A 242 -7.77 -0.47 -13.93
N GLU A 243 -8.24 -0.57 -15.18
CA GLU A 243 -9.18 0.38 -15.76
C GLU A 243 -10.56 0.36 -15.08
N SER A 244 -11.11 -0.84 -14.83
CA SER A 244 -12.36 -1.01 -14.08
C SER A 244 -12.23 -0.44 -12.67
N TYR A 245 -11.08 -0.65 -12.02
CA TYR A 245 -10.79 -0.04 -10.72
C TYR A 245 -10.76 1.49 -10.78
N GLN A 246 -10.14 2.09 -11.81
CA GLN A 246 -10.14 3.55 -11.99
C GLN A 246 -11.56 4.10 -12.22
N ARG A 247 -12.41 3.40 -12.99
CA ARG A 247 -13.83 3.77 -13.15
C ARG A 247 -14.58 3.69 -11.82
N VAL A 248 -14.37 2.62 -11.04
CA VAL A 248 -14.93 2.50 -9.69
C VAL A 248 -14.49 3.66 -8.79
N LEU A 249 -13.21 4.05 -8.79
CA LEU A 249 -12.72 5.20 -8.01
C LEU A 249 -13.41 6.52 -8.38
N LEU A 250 -13.64 6.76 -9.67
CA LEU A 250 -14.21 8.01 -10.17
C LEU A 250 -15.71 8.12 -9.89
N PHE A 251 -16.46 7.01 -9.98
CA PHE A 251 -17.94 7.04 -9.92
C PHE A 251 -18.53 6.56 -8.58
N LEU A 252 -17.88 5.68 -7.83
CA LEU A 252 -18.43 5.14 -6.58
C LEU A 252 -18.38 6.13 -5.40
N ASN A 253 -17.30 6.90 -5.29
CA ASN A 253 -17.09 7.83 -4.18
C ASN A 253 -16.68 9.22 -4.70
N PRO A 254 -17.62 10.19 -4.75
CA PRO A 254 -17.36 11.54 -5.24
C PRO A 254 -16.23 12.28 -4.53
N ALA A 255 -15.95 11.98 -3.25
CA ALA A 255 -14.86 12.61 -2.51
C ALA A 255 -13.47 12.11 -2.96
N LEU A 256 -13.36 10.84 -3.34
CA LEU A 256 -12.14 10.30 -3.96
C LEU A 256 -12.02 10.77 -5.42
N GLY A 257 -13.11 10.68 -6.20
CA GLY A 257 -13.13 11.09 -7.61
C GLY A 257 -12.82 12.58 -7.85
N ALA A 258 -13.16 13.46 -6.90
CA ALA A 258 -12.83 14.89 -6.96
C ALA A 258 -11.34 15.21 -6.71
N SER A 259 -10.56 14.28 -6.15
CA SER A 259 -9.14 14.48 -5.81
C SER A 259 -8.24 13.75 -6.81
N VAL A 260 -7.75 14.47 -7.84
CA VAL A 260 -6.81 13.92 -8.84
C VAL A 260 -5.58 13.27 -8.18
N MET A 261 -5.10 13.86 -7.08
CA MET A 261 -3.98 13.31 -6.30
C MET A 261 -4.31 11.96 -5.67
N ASP A 262 -5.53 11.78 -5.14
CA ASP A 262 -5.94 10.50 -4.57
C ASP A 262 -6.27 9.45 -5.62
N VAL A 263 -6.89 9.84 -6.74
CA VAL A 263 -7.13 8.94 -7.88
C VAL A 263 -5.79 8.40 -8.42
N TYR A 264 -4.81 9.27 -8.69
CA TYR A 264 -3.49 8.83 -9.19
C TYR A 264 -2.74 7.98 -8.17
N ARG A 265 -2.73 8.40 -6.89
CA ARG A 265 -2.10 7.65 -5.80
C ARG A 265 -2.71 6.26 -5.63
N LEU A 266 -4.04 6.13 -5.70
CA LEU A 266 -4.74 4.86 -5.57
C LEU A 266 -4.56 3.98 -6.81
N ALA A 267 -4.59 4.54 -8.02
CA ALA A 267 -4.30 3.80 -9.25
C ALA A 267 -2.87 3.20 -9.21
N ARG A 268 -1.86 4.00 -8.87
CA ARG A 268 -0.46 3.54 -8.76
C ARG A 268 -0.25 2.56 -7.59
N LEU A 269 -0.97 2.74 -6.48
CA LEU A 269 -1.00 1.75 -5.40
C LEU A 269 -1.60 0.43 -5.90
N TYR A 270 -2.72 0.48 -6.63
CA TYR A 270 -3.42 -0.69 -7.14
C TYR A 270 -2.57 -1.52 -8.11
N GLU A 271 -1.80 -0.87 -8.98
CA GLU A 271 -0.83 -1.54 -9.85
C GLU A 271 0.24 -2.30 -9.04
N VAL A 272 0.78 -1.69 -7.99
CA VAL A 272 1.91 -2.21 -7.19
C VAL A 272 1.47 -3.18 -6.06
N ILE A 273 0.21 -3.17 -5.62
CA ILE A 273 -0.30 -4.20 -4.68
C ILE A 273 -0.24 -5.56 -5.38
N ASP A 274 0.50 -6.50 -4.79
CA ASP A 274 0.50 -7.89 -5.22
C ASP A 274 -0.79 -8.62 -4.82
N LEU A 275 -1.21 -9.59 -5.65
CA LEU A 275 -2.40 -10.40 -5.40
C LEU A 275 -2.30 -11.19 -4.08
N ARG A 276 -1.12 -11.68 -3.69
CA ARG A 276 -0.93 -12.37 -2.40
C ARG A 276 -1.22 -11.43 -1.23
N THR A 277 -0.72 -10.19 -1.28
CA THR A 277 -0.98 -9.16 -0.25
C THR A 277 -2.47 -8.85 -0.15
N ALA A 278 -3.16 -8.69 -1.28
CA ALA A 278 -4.60 -8.51 -1.32
C ALA A 278 -5.37 -9.70 -0.69
N LEU A 279 -4.94 -10.94 -0.98
CA LEU A 279 -5.52 -12.15 -0.38
C LEU A 279 -5.16 -12.35 1.10
N ILE A 280 -4.04 -11.81 1.60
CA ILE A 280 -3.73 -11.76 3.04
C ILE A 280 -4.66 -10.77 3.73
N MET A 281 -4.93 -9.59 3.15
CA MET A 281 -5.93 -8.65 3.66
C MET A 281 -7.33 -9.26 3.68
N LEU A 282 -7.71 -10.01 2.64
CA LEU A 282 -8.97 -10.77 2.61
C LEU A 282 -9.06 -11.82 3.73
N ALA A 283 -7.96 -12.52 4.02
CA ALA A 283 -7.90 -13.44 5.17
C ALA A 283 -8.03 -12.68 6.50
N ALA A 284 -7.44 -11.49 6.63
CA ALA A 284 -7.54 -10.65 7.82
C ALA A 284 -8.98 -10.16 8.06
N TRP A 285 -9.69 -9.68 7.03
CA TRP A 285 -11.10 -9.26 7.16
C TRP A 285 -12.02 -10.43 7.56
N ARG A 286 -11.86 -11.61 6.95
CA ARG A 286 -12.61 -12.81 7.32
C ARG A 286 -12.28 -13.27 8.75
N GLY A 287 -11.01 -13.22 9.14
CA GLY A 287 -10.54 -13.56 10.50
C GLY A 287 -11.07 -12.60 11.58
N SER A 288 -11.01 -11.30 11.32
CA SER A 288 -11.53 -10.25 12.22
C SER A 288 -13.03 -10.43 12.50
N ALA A 289 -13.82 -10.75 11.47
CA ALA A 289 -15.25 -11.07 11.65
C ALA A 289 -15.48 -12.28 12.59
N LEU A 290 -14.61 -13.30 12.54
CA LEU A 290 -14.66 -14.45 13.44
C LEU A 290 -14.25 -14.13 14.89
N ALA A 291 -13.33 -13.18 15.10
CA ALA A 291 -12.99 -12.70 16.44
C ALA A 291 -14.19 -12.00 17.09
N VAL A 292 -14.87 -11.14 16.32
CA VAL A 292 -16.07 -10.42 16.79
C VAL A 292 -17.22 -11.38 17.12
N THR A 293 -17.42 -12.47 16.37
CA THR A 293 -18.44 -13.47 16.73
C THR A 293 -18.03 -14.29 17.95
N ARG A 294 -16.77 -14.73 18.07
CA ARG A 294 -16.26 -15.43 19.27
C ARG A 294 -16.37 -14.59 20.54
N ALA A 295 -16.09 -13.28 20.46
CA ALA A 295 -16.22 -12.37 21.59
C ALA A 295 -17.68 -12.25 22.09
N LYS A 296 -18.66 -12.28 21.17
CA LYS A 296 -20.09 -12.28 21.51
C LYS A 296 -20.57 -13.61 22.10
N TYR A 297 -20.06 -14.73 21.58
CA TYR A 297 -20.44 -16.08 21.99
C TYR A 297 -19.34 -16.74 22.83
N ARG A 298 -18.88 -16.04 23.88
CA ARG A 298 -17.98 -16.63 24.88
C ARG A 298 -18.80 -17.47 25.86
N PRO A 299 -18.64 -18.81 25.91
CA PRO A 299 -19.41 -19.62 26.83
C PRO A 299 -19.07 -19.22 28.27
N ALA A 300 -20.09 -18.81 29.04
CA ALA A 300 -19.96 -18.68 30.48
C ALA A 300 -19.95 -20.09 31.09
N LEU A 301 -18.78 -20.76 31.03
CA LEU A 301 -18.55 -21.96 31.82
C LEU A 301 -18.61 -21.55 33.30
N TYR A 302 -19.66 -22.04 33.94
CA TYR A 302 -20.01 -21.77 35.34
C TYR A 302 -19.03 -22.54 36.25
N ASP A 303 -17.95 -21.87 36.70
CA ASP A 303 -16.88 -22.45 37.53
C ASP A 303 -17.27 -22.52 39.03
N ASP A 304 -18.50 -22.96 39.31
CA ASP A 304 -19.09 -22.98 40.67
C ASP A 304 -18.55 -24.14 41.54
N GLU A 305 -18.01 -25.20 40.92
CA GLU A 305 -17.39 -26.32 41.64
C GLU A 305 -16.09 -25.92 42.36
N ARG A 306 -15.34 -24.93 41.84
CA ARG A 306 -14.12 -24.44 42.51
C ARG A 306 -14.39 -23.56 43.72
N GLN A 307 -15.56 -22.92 43.80
CA GLN A 307 -15.93 -22.03 44.91
C GLN A 307 -16.79 -22.73 45.99
N ARG A 308 -17.40 -23.88 45.67
CA ARG A 308 -18.13 -24.74 46.62
C ARG A 308 -17.33 -25.86 47.27
N ALA A 309 -16.02 -25.87 47.11
CA ALA A 309 -15.11 -26.66 47.95
C ALA A 309 -15.17 -26.18 49.41
N ARG A 310 -16.17 -26.66 50.15
CA ARG A 310 -16.39 -26.34 51.57
C ARG A 310 -15.10 -26.59 52.35
N HIS A 311 -14.65 -25.60 53.10
CA HIS A 311 -13.81 -25.81 54.27
C HIS A 311 -14.58 -26.69 55.25
N VAL A 312 -14.43 -28.01 55.14
CA VAL A 312 -14.81 -28.96 56.17
C VAL A 312 -13.64 -28.99 57.16
N PRO A 313 -13.76 -28.42 58.37
CA PRO A 313 -12.71 -28.56 59.37
C PRO A 313 -12.59 -30.05 59.73
N ALA A 314 -11.41 -30.61 59.49
CA ALA A 314 -11.15 -32.02 59.76
C ALA A 314 -11.24 -32.28 61.27
N GLN A 315 -12.34 -32.89 61.71
CA GLN A 315 -12.44 -33.43 63.07
C GLN A 315 -11.52 -34.65 63.18
N SER A 316 -10.35 -34.44 63.79
CA SER A 316 -9.36 -35.48 64.06
C SER A 316 -9.92 -36.51 65.04
N ARG A 317 -10.43 -37.63 64.52
CA ARG A 317 -10.85 -38.78 65.32
C ARG A 317 -9.65 -39.71 65.54
N PRO A 318 -9.19 -39.94 66.78
CA PRO A 318 -7.99 -40.75 67.01
C PRO A 318 -8.27 -42.23 66.74
N VAL A 319 -7.45 -42.86 65.91
CA VAL A 319 -7.44 -44.31 65.69
C VAL A 319 -6.25 -44.89 66.44
N VAL A 320 -6.55 -45.73 67.44
CA VAL A 320 -5.56 -46.53 68.17
C VAL A 320 -5.31 -47.81 67.38
N GLN A 321 -4.04 -48.17 67.16
CA GLN A 321 -3.64 -49.55 66.83
C GLN A 321 -2.37 -49.96 67.60
N PRO A 322 -2.17 -51.28 67.84
CA PRO A 322 -1.43 -51.77 69.01
C PRO A 322 0.05 -52.06 68.76
N GLY A 323 0.84 -52.10 69.83
CA GLY A 323 2.32 -52.08 69.77
C GLY A 323 3.04 -53.43 69.73
N THR A 324 4.37 -53.34 69.58
CA THR A 324 5.41 -54.40 69.63
C THR A 324 6.79 -53.71 69.66
N GLN A 325 7.80 -54.05 70.48
CA GLN A 325 7.88 -54.95 71.64
C GLN A 325 9.11 -54.58 72.51
N LEU A 326 9.00 -54.67 73.85
CA LEU A 326 10.06 -55.08 74.81
C LEU A 326 11.32 -54.17 75.01
N PRO A 327 12.17 -54.40 76.05
CA PRO A 327 12.12 -55.39 77.14
C PRO A 327 12.18 -54.82 78.59
N ALA A 328 12.16 -55.74 79.57
CA ALA A 328 12.02 -55.50 81.01
C ALA A 328 13.32 -55.28 81.81
N ARG A 329 13.19 -54.62 82.98
CA ARG A 329 13.63 -55.08 84.34
C ARG A 329 13.19 -54.04 85.38
N ASP A 330 12.26 -54.37 86.26
CA ASP A 330 12.51 -54.94 87.60
C ASP A 330 13.42 -54.08 88.51
N ARG A 331 12.78 -53.38 89.46
CA ARG A 331 13.30 -53.24 90.83
C ARG A 331 12.18 -53.36 91.86
N SER A 332 12.21 -54.50 92.54
CA SER A 332 11.43 -54.82 93.74
C SER A 332 11.95 -54.13 95.03
N ARG A 333 11.15 -54.24 96.09
CA ARG A 333 11.40 -53.99 97.53
C ARG A 333 11.32 -52.52 98.02
N GLY A 334 10.55 -52.25 99.07
CA GLY A 334 9.72 -53.17 99.87
C GLY A 334 8.92 -52.47 100.95
#